data_AF-A0A2D8EL98-F1
#
_entry.id   AF-A0A2D8EL98-F1
#
_cell.length_a   1.000
_cell.length_b   1.000
_cell.length_c   1.000
_cell.angle_alpha   90.00
_cell.angle_beta   90.00
_cell.angle_gamma   90.00
#
_symmetry.space_group_name_H-M   'P 1'
#
loop_
_entity.id
_entity.type
_entity.pdbx_description
1 polymer ?
#
loop_
_entity_poly.entity_id
_entity_poly.type
_entity_poly.pdbx_seq_one_letter_code
_entity_poly.pdbx_strand_id
1 'polypeptide(L)'
;MRQVEIIYGPPGTGKTTALLNIVETALSRGVKPERIAYLAFTRKAANEAIERAMAKFNLDEDRFPYFRTLHSMAFKQLGIRRDEVMTDSHFKNLGKLLGVQFKGIYDEDLGLHLGDGLGDKCARVDSLARINIRPVEEQYAFTPMNDLTLHAVKQFSNALQHYKKERGLFDFTDMLENCQSALDVDICIFDEAQDLSSLQFSMAIKLSKLASEVYIAGDDDQAIFSWAGADVKKFLNLNGSKRVLPMS
;
A
#
# COMPACT_ATOMS: atom_id res chain seq x y z
N MET A 1 -8.76 1.51 26.11
CA MET A 1 -7.48 1.18 25.44
C MET A 1 -7.83 0.62 24.07
N ARG A 2 -7.12 1.03 23.02
CA ARG A 2 -7.30 0.49 21.66
C ARG A 2 -6.77 -0.95 21.62
N GLN A 3 -7.56 -1.88 21.11
CA GLN A 3 -7.14 -3.27 20.93
C GLN A 3 -6.38 -3.38 19.60
N VAL A 4 -5.16 -3.92 19.66
CA VAL A 4 -4.35 -4.23 18.47
C VAL A 4 -3.99 -5.71 18.52
N GLU A 5 -4.44 -6.48 17.54
CA GLU A 5 -4.13 -7.90 17.40
C GLU A 5 -3.37 -8.15 16.09
N ILE A 6 -2.27 -8.90 16.19
CA ILE A 6 -1.44 -9.29 15.06
C ILE A 6 -1.68 -10.78 14.82
N ILE A 7 -2.09 -11.13 13.60
CA ILE A 7 -2.50 -12.47 13.21
C ILE A 7 -1.45 -13.02 12.23
N TYR A 8 -0.72 -14.04 12.67
CA TYR A 8 0.23 -14.77 11.84
C TYR A 8 -0.44 -16.02 11.30
N GLY A 9 -0.26 -16.31 10.01
CA GLY A 9 -0.76 -17.54 9.43
C GLY A 9 -0.01 -17.92 8.16
N PRO A 10 0.62 -19.10 8.09
CA PRO A 10 1.22 -19.64 6.87
C PRO A 10 0.24 -19.71 5.68
N PRO A 11 0.71 -19.99 4.44
CA PRO A 11 -0.20 -20.26 3.32
C PRO A 11 -1.16 -21.41 3.65
N GLY A 12 -2.41 -21.30 3.23
CA GLY A 12 -3.43 -22.35 3.45
C GLY A 12 -4.08 -22.39 4.84
N THR A 13 -3.62 -21.60 5.82
CA THR A 13 -4.20 -21.56 7.20
C THR A 13 -5.52 -20.80 7.33
N GLY A 14 -6.10 -20.34 6.23
CA GLY A 14 -7.36 -19.63 6.23
C GLY A 14 -7.28 -18.21 6.82
N LYS A 15 -6.15 -17.50 6.67
CA LYS A 15 -6.00 -16.08 7.10
C LYS A 15 -7.19 -15.20 6.74
N THR A 16 -7.55 -15.16 5.45
CA THR A 16 -8.70 -14.39 4.95
C THR A 16 -10.00 -14.83 5.63
N THR A 17 -10.21 -16.14 5.83
CA THR A 17 -11.37 -16.67 6.56
C THR A 17 -11.39 -16.19 8.01
N ALA A 18 -10.24 -16.20 8.70
CA ALA A 18 -10.12 -15.69 10.06
C ALA A 18 -10.42 -14.18 10.13
N LEU A 19 -9.96 -13.40 9.15
CA LEU A 19 -10.30 -11.97 9.05
C LEU A 19 -11.80 -11.75 8.80
N LEU A 20 -12.43 -12.55 7.94
CA LEU A 20 -13.88 -12.46 7.72
C LEU A 20 -14.70 -12.93 8.93
N ASN A 21 -14.18 -13.82 9.77
CA ASN A 21 -14.82 -14.17 11.05
C ASN A 21 -14.78 -13.00 12.05
N ILE A 22 -13.76 -12.15 11.98
CA ILE A 22 -13.71 -10.90 12.77
C ILE A 22 -14.80 -9.94 12.29
N VAL A 23 -14.94 -9.78 10.97
CA VAL A 23 -16.03 -8.98 10.38
C VAL A 23 -17.39 -9.53 10.83
N GLU A 24 -17.61 -10.84 10.75
CA GLU A 24 -18.84 -11.50 11.22
C GLU A 24 -19.13 -11.21 12.70
N THR A 25 -18.11 -11.31 13.56
CA THR A 25 -18.22 -11.02 14.98
C THR A 25 -18.53 -9.56 15.24
N ALA A 26 -18.04 -8.64 14.42
CA ALA A 26 -18.39 -7.23 14.50
C ALA A 26 -19.86 -6.99 14.10
N LEU A 27 -20.30 -7.57 13.00
CA LEU A 27 -21.67 -7.45 12.52
C LEU A 27 -22.68 -8.03 13.54
N SER A 28 -22.36 -9.16 14.18
CA SER A 28 -23.21 -9.77 15.21
C SER A 28 -23.31 -8.92 16.49
N ARG A 29 -22.28 -8.11 16.78
CA ARG A 29 -22.30 -7.09 17.85
C ARG A 29 -23.07 -5.82 17.46
N GLY A 30 -23.59 -5.73 16.23
CA GLY A 30 -24.33 -4.59 15.72
C GLY A 30 -23.47 -3.50 15.09
N VAL A 31 -22.16 -3.74 14.88
CA VAL A 31 -21.31 -2.82 14.10
C VAL A 31 -21.80 -2.83 12.66
N LYS A 32 -22.01 -1.64 12.09
CA LYS A 32 -22.46 -1.53 10.69
C LYS A 32 -21.29 -1.85 9.74
N PRO A 33 -21.54 -2.48 8.57
CA PRO A 33 -20.50 -2.74 7.56
C PRO A 33 -19.66 -1.51 7.19
N GLU A 34 -20.29 -0.33 7.13
CA GLU A 34 -19.63 0.95 6.80
C GLU A 34 -18.70 1.45 7.91
N ARG A 35 -18.74 0.83 9.10
CA ARG A 35 -17.83 1.10 10.23
C ARG A 35 -16.66 0.12 10.30
N ILE A 36 -16.46 -0.69 9.26
CA ILE A 36 -15.38 -1.67 9.17
C ILE A 36 -14.54 -1.36 7.94
N ALA A 37 -13.24 -1.16 8.13
CA ALA A 37 -12.28 -1.03 7.04
C ALA A 37 -11.46 -2.32 6.88
N TYR A 38 -11.42 -2.85 5.66
CA TYR A 38 -10.56 -3.97 5.26
C TYR A 38 -9.60 -3.49 4.18
N LEU A 39 -8.33 -3.37 4.53
CA LEU A 39 -7.31 -2.76 3.68
C LEU A 39 -6.23 -3.78 3.32
N ALA A 40 -6.13 -4.14 2.05
CA ALA A 40 -5.16 -5.10 1.55
C ALA A 40 -4.00 -4.43 0.79
N PHE A 41 -2.91 -5.17 0.57
CA PHE A 41 -1.79 -4.72 -0.26
C PHE A 41 -2.15 -4.68 -1.75
N THR A 42 -2.67 -5.78 -2.32
CA THR A 42 -2.98 -5.91 -3.76
C THR A 42 -4.47 -5.79 -4.07
N ARG A 43 -4.79 -5.40 -5.31
CA ARG A 43 -6.19 -5.39 -5.79
C ARG A 43 -6.82 -6.77 -5.74
N LYS A 44 -6.05 -7.81 -6.04
CA LYS A 44 -6.50 -9.21 -5.97
C LYS A 44 -6.99 -9.57 -4.57
N ALA A 45 -6.18 -9.29 -3.54
CA ALA A 45 -6.55 -9.59 -2.16
C ALA A 45 -7.79 -8.80 -1.71
N ALA A 46 -7.89 -7.51 -2.07
CA ALA A 46 -9.08 -6.70 -1.78
C ALA A 46 -10.34 -7.24 -2.47
N ASN A 47 -10.26 -7.60 -3.76
CA ASN A 47 -11.38 -8.14 -4.53
C ASN A 47 -11.83 -9.51 -4.00
N GLU A 48 -10.88 -10.39 -3.66
CA GLU A 48 -11.20 -11.69 -3.06
C GLU A 48 -11.87 -11.53 -1.69
N ALA A 49 -11.41 -10.58 -0.87
CA ALA A 49 -11.99 -10.30 0.44
C ALA A 49 -13.44 -9.78 0.33
N ILE A 50 -13.71 -8.85 -0.60
CA ILE A 50 -15.06 -8.28 -0.77
C ILE A 50 -16.03 -9.30 -1.38
N GLU A 51 -15.61 -10.09 -2.37
CA GLU A 51 -16.42 -11.17 -2.94
C GLU A 51 -16.85 -12.18 -1.87
N ARG A 52 -15.90 -12.59 -1.01
CA ARG A 52 -16.19 -13.49 0.10
C ARG A 52 -17.07 -12.86 1.18
N ALA A 53 -16.88 -11.57 1.48
CA ALA A 53 -17.73 -10.86 2.44
C ALA A 53 -19.18 -10.77 1.92
N MET A 54 -19.38 -10.40 0.66
CA MET A 54 -20.71 -10.34 0.03
C MET A 54 -21.40 -11.71 0.09
N ALA A 55 -20.70 -12.78 -0.31
CA ALA A 55 -21.25 -14.13 -0.28
C ALA A 55 -21.56 -14.61 1.15
N LYS A 56 -20.69 -14.33 2.12
CA LYS A 56 -20.85 -14.79 3.51
C LYS A 56 -21.97 -14.05 4.24
N PHE A 57 -22.12 -12.75 4.00
CA PHE A 57 -23.07 -11.90 4.74
C PHE A 57 -24.36 -11.64 3.96
N ASN A 58 -24.44 -12.08 2.71
CA ASN A 58 -25.57 -11.83 1.80
C ASN A 58 -25.90 -10.32 1.72
N LEU A 59 -24.86 -9.53 1.46
CA LEU A 59 -24.90 -8.07 1.35
C LEU A 59 -24.25 -7.63 0.04
N ASP A 60 -24.72 -6.53 -0.51
CA ASP A 60 -24.18 -5.92 -1.72
C ASP A 60 -22.85 -5.17 -1.45
N GLU A 61 -22.08 -4.95 -2.52
CA GLU A 61 -20.75 -4.30 -2.47
C GLU A 61 -20.79 -2.89 -1.85
N ASP A 62 -21.88 -2.16 -2.07
CA ASP A 62 -22.07 -0.79 -1.59
C ASP A 62 -22.07 -0.69 -0.06
N ARG A 63 -22.41 -1.78 0.62
CA ARG A 63 -22.35 -1.92 2.09
C ARG A 63 -20.92 -2.02 2.61
N PHE A 64 -19.93 -2.32 1.76
CA PHE A 64 -18.53 -2.47 2.14
C PHE A 64 -17.62 -1.36 1.56
N PRO A 65 -17.87 -0.08 1.87
CA PRO A 65 -17.21 1.05 1.22
C PRO A 65 -15.69 1.14 1.45
N TYR A 66 -15.17 0.36 2.42
CA TYR A 66 -13.78 0.37 2.88
C TYR A 66 -13.08 -0.99 2.72
N PHE A 67 -13.62 -1.91 1.91
CA PHE A 67 -12.90 -3.10 1.43
C PHE A 67 -12.08 -2.72 0.18
N ARG A 68 -10.82 -2.35 0.38
CA ARG A 68 -9.99 -1.67 -0.63
C ARG A 68 -8.51 -2.02 -0.48
N THR A 69 -7.71 -1.63 -1.46
CA THR A 69 -6.26 -1.48 -1.24
C THR A 69 -5.95 -0.17 -0.50
N LEU A 70 -4.76 -0.06 0.08
CA LEU A 70 -4.29 1.21 0.66
C LEU A 70 -4.29 2.35 -0.38
N HIS A 71 -3.80 2.11 -1.60
CA HIS A 71 -3.82 3.13 -2.66
C HIS A 71 -5.25 3.54 -3.05
N SER A 72 -6.18 2.58 -3.18
CA SER A 72 -7.59 2.87 -3.47
C SER A 72 -8.24 3.69 -2.34
N MET A 73 -7.85 3.42 -1.09
CA MET A 73 -8.29 4.21 0.06
C MET A 73 -7.71 5.63 0.03
N ALA A 74 -6.40 5.79 -0.24
CA ALA A 74 -5.79 7.11 -0.39
C ALA A 74 -6.45 7.93 -1.50
N PHE A 75 -6.63 7.33 -2.68
CA PHE A 75 -7.31 7.96 -3.82
C PHE A 75 -8.71 8.46 -3.44
N LYS A 76 -9.52 7.61 -2.78
CA LYS A 76 -10.87 7.97 -2.32
C LYS A 76 -10.85 9.13 -1.32
N GLN A 77 -9.91 9.11 -0.37
CA GLN A 77 -9.86 10.10 0.71
C GLN A 77 -9.31 11.45 0.26
N LEU A 78 -8.37 11.45 -0.70
CA LEU A 78 -7.85 12.66 -1.31
C LEU A 78 -8.87 13.32 -2.24
N GLY A 79 -9.89 12.58 -2.70
CA GLY A 79 -10.91 13.10 -3.61
C GLY A 79 -10.35 13.48 -4.99
N ILE A 80 -9.20 12.92 -5.35
CA ILE A 80 -8.55 13.15 -6.65
C ILE A 80 -9.27 12.36 -7.75
N ARG A 81 -9.21 12.87 -8.97
CA ARG A 81 -9.79 12.24 -10.15
C ARG A 81 -8.74 11.43 -10.90
N ARG A 82 -9.19 10.52 -11.77
CA ARG A 82 -8.29 9.66 -12.55
C ARG A 82 -7.36 10.46 -13.49
N ASP A 83 -7.83 11.60 -14.01
CA ASP A 83 -7.04 12.52 -14.83
C ASP A 83 -5.97 13.29 -14.04
N GLU A 84 -6.06 13.30 -12.71
CA GLU A 84 -5.08 13.89 -11.81
C GLU A 84 -4.00 12.87 -11.38
N VAL A 85 -4.06 11.64 -11.87
CA VAL A 85 -3.07 10.58 -11.57
C VAL A 85 -2.04 10.48 -12.69
N MET A 86 -0.76 10.35 -12.32
CA MET A 86 0.30 10.09 -13.27
C MET A 86 0.08 8.78 -14.03
N THR A 87 0.29 8.82 -15.34
CA THR A 87 0.18 7.67 -16.23
C THR A 87 1.54 7.42 -16.88
N ASP A 88 1.71 6.27 -17.51
CA ASP A 88 2.90 5.97 -18.31
C ASP A 88 3.21 7.06 -19.36
N SER A 89 2.18 7.68 -19.94
CA SER A 89 2.36 8.80 -20.87
C SER A 89 3.00 10.03 -20.21
N HIS A 90 2.64 10.32 -18.95
CA HIS A 90 3.23 11.40 -18.18
C HIS A 90 4.70 11.12 -17.87
N PHE A 91 5.05 9.90 -17.47
CA PHE A 91 6.44 9.48 -17.25
C PHE A 91 7.27 9.54 -18.53
N LYS A 92 6.73 9.07 -19.66
CA LYS A 92 7.41 9.17 -20.97
C LYS A 92 7.64 10.61 -21.40
N ASN A 93 6.70 11.52 -21.13
CA ASN A 93 6.88 12.95 -21.42
C ASN A 93 7.96 13.57 -20.53
N LEU A 94 7.96 13.28 -19.23
CA LEU A 94 9.04 13.68 -18.33
C LEU A 94 10.39 13.13 -18.79
N GLY A 95 10.43 11.86 -19.21
CA GLY A 95 11.62 11.23 -19.76
C GLY A 95 12.17 11.96 -20.98
N LYS A 96 11.30 12.35 -21.92
CA LYS A 96 11.70 13.18 -23.09
C LYS A 96 12.29 14.53 -22.68
N LEU A 97 11.70 15.21 -21.69
CA LEU A 97 12.21 16.50 -21.19
C LEU A 97 13.60 16.37 -20.57
N LEU A 98 13.89 15.23 -19.93
CA LEU A 98 15.16 14.96 -19.25
C LEU A 98 16.18 14.23 -20.12
N GLY A 99 15.82 13.83 -21.35
CA GLY A 99 16.67 13.00 -22.20
C GLY A 99 16.88 11.57 -21.68
N VAL A 100 15.96 11.04 -20.87
CA VAL A 100 16.01 9.67 -20.33
C VAL A 100 14.89 8.82 -20.90
N GLN A 101 15.15 7.51 -21.03
CA GLN A 101 14.20 6.57 -21.62
C GLN A 101 13.46 5.77 -20.54
N PHE A 102 12.16 5.57 -20.76
CA PHE A 102 11.33 4.57 -20.09
C PHE A 102 11.07 3.42 -21.08
N LYS A 103 11.51 2.20 -20.73
CA LYS A 103 11.45 0.99 -21.56
C LYS A 103 10.58 -0.11 -20.96
N GLY A 104 10.19 0.00 -19.69
CA GLY A 104 9.43 -1.05 -19.00
C GLY A 104 7.96 -0.74 -18.79
N ILE A 105 7.36 -1.59 -17.98
CA ILE A 105 5.98 -1.45 -17.51
C ILE A 105 6.01 -0.80 -16.12
N TYR A 106 5.00 0.00 -15.84
CA TYR A 106 4.68 0.48 -14.51
C TYR A 106 3.73 -0.51 -13.84
N ASP A 107 4.17 -1.10 -12.72
CA ASP A 107 3.34 -1.97 -11.91
C ASP A 107 2.52 -1.10 -10.92
N GLU A 108 1.20 -1.05 -11.10
CA GLU A 108 0.31 -0.22 -10.28
C GLU A 108 0.05 -0.78 -8.88
N ASP A 109 0.19 -2.10 -8.67
CA ASP A 109 0.02 -2.70 -7.34
C ASP A 109 1.25 -2.39 -6.48
N LEU A 110 2.45 -2.44 -7.08
CA LEU A 110 3.71 -2.08 -6.41
C LEU A 110 3.99 -0.57 -6.42
N GLY A 111 3.41 0.16 -7.38
CA GLY A 111 3.73 1.57 -7.62
C GLY A 111 5.14 1.78 -8.19
N LEU A 112 5.70 0.81 -8.92
CA LEU A 112 7.11 0.79 -9.35
C LEU A 112 7.29 0.64 -10.87
N HIS A 113 8.34 1.29 -11.39
CA HIS A 113 8.82 1.05 -12.75
C HIS A 113 9.75 -0.17 -12.79
N LEU A 114 9.39 -1.16 -13.61
CA LEU A 114 10.14 -2.43 -13.72
C LEU A 114 11.05 -2.50 -14.96
N GLY A 115 11.15 -1.39 -15.72
CA GLY A 115 12.03 -1.30 -16.87
C GLY A 115 13.51 -1.15 -16.55
N ASP A 116 14.30 -1.20 -17.63
CA ASP A 116 15.75 -1.06 -17.61
C ASP A 116 16.23 0.24 -18.30
N GLY A 117 15.31 1.11 -18.72
CA GLY A 117 15.66 2.45 -19.17
C GLY A 117 16.17 3.30 -18.01
N LEU A 118 17.03 4.28 -18.29
CA LEU A 118 17.56 5.18 -17.26
C LEU A 118 16.43 5.91 -16.51
N GLY A 119 15.33 6.26 -17.19
CA GLY A 119 14.14 6.83 -16.56
C GLY A 119 13.43 5.86 -15.62
N ASP A 120 13.29 4.59 -16.02
CA ASP A 120 12.72 3.55 -15.16
C ASP A 120 13.55 3.36 -13.89
N LYS A 121 14.88 3.31 -14.03
CA LYS A 121 15.82 3.16 -12.91
C LYS A 121 15.75 4.33 -11.95
N CYS A 122 15.77 5.57 -12.46
CA CYS A 122 15.61 6.77 -11.65
C CYS A 122 14.27 6.78 -10.89
N ALA A 123 13.17 6.50 -11.60
CA ALA A 123 11.83 6.48 -11.01
C ALA A 123 11.67 5.39 -9.94
N ARG A 124 12.26 4.21 -10.18
CA ARG A 124 12.27 3.11 -9.19
C ARG A 124 13.04 3.50 -7.93
N VAL A 125 14.24 4.07 -8.05
CA VAL A 125 15.02 4.49 -6.86
C VAL A 125 14.30 5.61 -6.10
N ASP A 126 13.73 6.60 -6.80
CA ASP A 126 12.93 7.67 -6.17
C ASP A 126 11.74 7.11 -5.40
N SER A 127 10.94 6.25 -6.05
CA SER A 127 9.74 5.65 -5.44
C SER A 127 10.11 4.79 -4.23
N LEU A 128 11.14 3.94 -4.36
CA LEU A 128 11.63 3.10 -3.25
C LEU A 128 12.13 3.95 -2.06
N ALA A 129 12.80 5.07 -2.32
CA ALA A 129 13.29 5.95 -1.25
C ALA A 129 12.12 6.52 -0.45
N ARG A 130 11.10 6.99 -1.17
CA ARG A 130 9.89 7.60 -0.60
C ARG A 130 9.03 6.60 0.18
N ILE A 131 8.71 5.43 -0.39
CA ILE A 131 7.90 4.42 0.32
C ILE A 131 8.62 3.82 1.53
N ASN A 132 9.95 3.79 1.51
CA ASN A 132 10.76 3.35 2.64
C ASN A 132 11.08 4.47 3.64
N ILE A 133 10.60 5.70 3.41
CA ILE A 133 10.83 6.88 4.25
C ILE A 133 12.33 7.08 4.52
N ARG A 134 13.14 7.15 3.48
CA ARG A 134 14.58 7.37 3.60
C ARG A 134 15.12 8.35 2.55
N PRO A 135 16.28 8.98 2.81
CA PRO A 135 16.95 9.80 1.81
C PRO A 135 17.26 9.00 0.54
N VAL A 136 17.19 9.68 -0.60
CA VAL A 136 17.44 9.05 -1.91
C VAL A 136 18.87 8.52 -2.03
N GLU A 137 19.82 9.15 -1.35
CA GLU A 137 21.22 8.73 -1.24
C GLU A 137 21.36 7.38 -0.57
N GLU A 138 20.62 7.17 0.53
CA GLU A 138 20.62 5.90 1.25
C GLU A 138 19.98 4.82 0.38
N GLN A 139 18.83 5.09 -0.24
CA GLN A 139 18.18 4.12 -1.13
C GLN A 139 19.06 3.74 -2.32
N TYR A 140 19.72 4.72 -2.95
CA TYR A 140 20.64 4.48 -4.06
C TYR A 140 21.77 3.52 -3.67
N ALA A 141 22.29 3.60 -2.44
CA ALA A 141 23.33 2.70 -1.95
C ALA A 141 22.87 1.22 -1.86
N PHE A 142 21.56 0.96 -1.73
CA PHE A 142 20.98 -0.38 -1.80
C PHE A 142 20.70 -0.86 -3.23
N THR A 143 20.84 0.00 -4.23
CA THR A 143 20.57 -0.30 -5.64
C THR A 143 21.77 0.08 -6.53
N PRO A 144 22.98 -0.45 -6.27
CA PRO A 144 24.13 -0.16 -7.13
C PRO A 144 23.88 -0.71 -8.54
N MET A 145 23.73 0.19 -9.50
CA MET A 145 23.60 -0.11 -10.93
C MET A 145 24.72 0.60 -11.68
N ASN A 146 25.45 -0.13 -12.52
CA ASN A 146 26.66 0.38 -13.19
C ASN A 146 26.39 1.59 -14.10
N ASP A 147 25.15 1.77 -14.55
CA ASP A 147 24.74 2.82 -15.50
C ASP A 147 23.85 3.91 -14.87
N LEU A 148 23.65 3.88 -13.55
CA LEU A 148 22.88 4.87 -12.81
C LEU A 148 23.79 5.68 -11.91
N THR A 149 23.65 7.01 -11.92
CA THR A 149 24.36 7.88 -10.97
C THR A 149 23.39 8.50 -9.98
N LEU A 150 23.84 8.71 -8.74
CA LEU A 150 23.04 9.44 -7.74
C LEU A 150 22.61 10.83 -8.24
N HIS A 151 23.46 11.50 -9.03
CA HIS A 151 23.13 12.79 -9.62
C HIS A 151 21.92 12.69 -10.56
N ALA A 152 21.89 11.68 -11.43
CA ALA A 152 20.76 11.44 -12.33
C ALA A 152 19.46 11.17 -11.55
N VAL A 153 19.51 10.37 -10.47
CA VAL A 153 18.34 10.12 -9.62
C VAL A 153 17.84 11.41 -8.96
N LYS A 154 18.74 12.23 -8.42
CA LYS A 154 18.36 13.51 -7.80
C LYS A 154 17.76 14.49 -8.81
N GLN A 155 18.35 14.60 -10.00
CA GLN A 155 17.81 15.42 -11.08
C GLN A 155 16.42 14.95 -11.48
N PHE A 156 16.24 13.63 -11.65
CA PHE A 156 14.94 13.04 -11.95
C PHE A 156 13.92 13.32 -10.85
N SER A 157 14.26 13.09 -9.59
CA SER A 157 13.37 13.32 -8.43
C SER A 157 12.88 14.76 -8.38
N ASN A 158 13.79 15.73 -8.48
CA ASN A 158 13.44 17.14 -8.50
C ASN A 158 12.54 17.50 -9.70
N ALA A 159 12.87 16.98 -10.88
CA ALA A 159 12.08 17.22 -12.08
C ALA A 159 10.69 16.58 -12.00
N LEU A 160 10.57 15.38 -11.43
CA LEU A 160 9.29 14.70 -11.19
C LEU A 160 8.40 15.53 -10.26
N GLN A 161 8.94 15.99 -9.13
CA GLN A 161 8.20 16.82 -8.18
C GLN A 161 7.73 18.14 -8.82
N HIS A 162 8.58 18.78 -9.60
CA HIS A 162 8.21 20.00 -10.33
C HIS A 162 7.14 19.71 -11.40
N TYR A 163 7.35 18.68 -12.21
CA TYR A 163 6.44 18.27 -13.28
C TYR A 163 5.03 18.01 -12.76
N LYS A 164 4.92 17.31 -11.62
CA LYS A 164 3.66 17.03 -10.93
C LYS A 164 3.01 18.30 -10.41
N LYS A 165 3.77 19.14 -9.69
CA LYS A 165 3.27 20.39 -9.10
C LYS A 165 2.70 21.34 -10.15
N GLU A 166 3.38 21.52 -11.29
CA GLU A 166 2.91 22.40 -12.37
C GLU A 166 1.60 21.93 -13.01
N ARG A 167 1.34 20.62 -13.00
CA ARG A 167 0.21 19.99 -13.70
C ARG A 167 -0.90 19.54 -12.76
N GLY A 168 -0.74 19.72 -11.45
CA GLY A 168 -1.68 19.21 -10.45
C GLY A 168 -1.81 17.69 -10.46
N LEU A 169 -0.71 16.97 -10.73
CA LEU A 169 -0.69 15.51 -10.83
C LEU A 169 -0.17 14.86 -9.54
N PHE A 170 -0.64 13.64 -9.28
CA PHE A 170 -0.21 12.75 -8.21
C PHE A 170 0.32 11.44 -8.80
N ASP A 171 1.49 10.98 -8.37
CA ASP A 171 1.89 9.58 -8.52
C ASP A 171 1.33 8.73 -7.36
N PHE A 172 1.43 7.40 -7.48
CA PHE A 172 0.91 6.48 -6.46
C PHE A 172 1.57 6.70 -5.09
N THR A 173 2.85 7.07 -5.06
CA THR A 173 3.55 7.36 -3.80
C THR A 173 3.04 8.65 -3.16
N ASP A 174 2.71 9.69 -3.94
CA ASP A 174 2.07 10.91 -3.44
C ASP A 174 0.74 10.61 -2.77
N MET A 175 -0.03 9.65 -3.30
CA MET A 175 -1.32 9.28 -2.69
C MET A 175 -1.12 8.78 -1.26
N LEU A 176 -0.12 7.91 -1.05
CA LEU A 176 0.21 7.39 0.28
C LEU A 176 0.76 8.48 1.21
N GLU A 177 1.65 9.34 0.70
CA GLU A 177 2.26 10.45 1.46
C GLU A 177 1.21 11.47 1.90
N ASN A 178 0.25 11.80 1.04
CA ASN A 178 -0.75 12.82 1.29
C ASN A 178 -2.01 12.29 2.01
N CYS A 179 -2.18 10.97 2.13
CA CYS A 179 -3.25 10.40 2.94
C CYS A 179 -2.93 10.57 4.44
N GLN A 180 -3.58 11.54 5.08
CA GLN A 180 -3.25 11.95 6.46
C GLN A 180 -4.39 11.81 7.46
N SER A 181 -5.64 11.75 7.01
CA SER A 181 -6.80 11.73 7.92
C SER A 181 -7.12 10.31 8.38
N ALA A 182 -7.63 10.20 9.60
CA ALA A 182 -8.15 8.94 10.11
C ALA A 182 -9.48 8.59 9.44
N LEU A 183 -9.77 7.30 9.35
CA LEU A 183 -11.08 6.80 8.98
C LEU A 183 -12.00 6.85 10.20
N ASP A 184 -13.22 7.33 10.00
CA ASP A 184 -14.27 7.25 11.01
C ASP A 184 -14.94 5.87 10.95
N VAL A 185 -14.22 4.87 11.46
CA VAL A 185 -14.60 3.46 11.51
C VAL A 185 -14.30 2.90 12.89
N ASP A 186 -15.04 1.88 13.31
CA ASP A 186 -14.85 1.22 14.61
C ASP A 186 -13.75 0.16 14.54
N ILE A 187 -13.57 -0.45 13.36
CA ILE A 187 -12.64 -1.56 13.13
C ILE A 187 -11.78 -1.30 11.90
N CYS A 188 -10.47 -1.52 12.02
CA CYS A 188 -9.55 -1.61 10.88
C CYS A 188 -8.90 -2.98 10.80
N ILE A 189 -8.91 -3.56 9.61
CA ILE A 189 -8.24 -4.80 9.26
C ILE A 189 -7.22 -4.48 8.18
N PHE A 190 -5.96 -4.87 8.40
CA PHE A 190 -4.89 -4.79 7.43
C PHE A 190 -4.47 -6.20 7.04
N ASP A 191 -4.60 -6.53 5.75
CA ASP A 191 -4.27 -7.84 5.20
C ASP A 191 -2.99 -7.77 4.37
N GLU A 192 -2.28 -8.89 4.29
CA GLU A 192 -0.94 -9.02 3.69
C GLU A 192 0.06 -7.98 4.25
N ALA A 193 0.05 -7.80 5.58
CA ALA A 193 0.83 -6.78 6.26
C ALA A 193 2.36 -6.96 6.08
N GLN A 194 2.83 -8.17 5.81
CA GLN A 194 4.25 -8.43 5.53
C GLN A 194 4.77 -7.69 4.28
N ASP A 195 3.87 -7.36 3.35
CA ASP A 195 4.21 -6.76 2.07
C ASP A 195 4.13 -5.22 2.10
N LEU A 196 3.73 -4.64 3.23
CA LEU A 196 3.64 -3.20 3.39
C LEU A 196 5.03 -2.55 3.55
N SER A 197 5.23 -1.47 2.81
CA SER A 197 6.36 -0.55 3.01
C SER A 197 6.24 0.28 4.29
N SER A 198 7.34 0.92 4.70
CA SER A 198 7.36 1.77 5.90
C SER A 198 6.33 2.91 5.85
N LEU A 199 6.10 3.48 4.66
CA LEU A 199 5.09 4.51 4.38
C LEU A 199 3.67 3.96 4.45
N GLN A 200 3.42 2.79 3.87
CA GLN A 200 2.12 2.13 3.97
C GLN A 200 1.76 1.79 5.43
N PHE A 201 2.73 1.34 6.23
CA PHE A 201 2.53 1.21 7.67
C PHE A 201 2.22 2.54 8.37
N SER A 202 2.92 3.62 7.99
CA SER A 202 2.65 4.96 8.53
C SER A 202 1.22 5.41 8.21
N MET A 203 0.77 5.18 6.97
CA MET A 203 -0.59 5.43 6.54
C MET A 203 -1.60 4.56 7.31
N ALA A 204 -1.35 3.25 7.45
CA ALA A 204 -2.20 2.33 8.20
C ALA A 204 -2.43 2.79 9.65
N ILE A 205 -1.38 3.26 10.33
CA ILE A 205 -1.46 3.80 11.69
C ILE A 205 -2.36 5.05 11.73
N LYS A 206 -2.23 5.95 10.75
CA LYS A 206 -3.05 7.18 10.66
C LYS A 206 -4.51 6.87 10.38
N LEU A 207 -4.79 6.01 9.38
CA LEU A 207 -6.15 5.60 9.01
C LEU A 207 -6.89 4.99 10.20
N SER A 208 -6.21 4.15 10.98
CA SER A 208 -6.81 3.41 12.08
C SER A 208 -6.87 4.16 13.41
N LYS A 209 -6.53 5.46 13.44
CA LYS A 209 -6.41 6.24 14.68
C LYS A 209 -7.70 6.33 15.51
N LEU A 210 -8.87 6.32 14.86
CA LEU A 210 -10.18 6.40 15.52
C LEU A 210 -10.79 5.02 15.80
N ALA A 211 -10.25 3.95 15.23
CA ALA A 211 -10.75 2.60 15.42
C ALA A 211 -10.49 2.10 16.84
N SER A 212 -11.49 1.46 17.44
CA SER A 212 -11.36 0.80 18.74
C SER A 212 -10.63 -0.54 18.65
N GLU A 213 -10.76 -1.22 17.52
CA GLU A 213 -10.17 -2.53 17.24
C GLU A 213 -9.36 -2.50 15.95
N VAL A 214 -8.13 -3.02 16.01
CA VAL A 214 -7.24 -3.10 14.85
C VAL A 214 -6.62 -4.47 14.75
N TYR A 215 -6.76 -5.05 13.56
CA TYR A 215 -6.27 -6.37 13.21
C TYR A 215 -5.25 -6.24 12.09
N ILE A 216 -4.10 -6.85 12.27
CA ILE A 216 -3.01 -6.81 11.28
C ILE A 216 -2.65 -8.26 10.99
N ALA A 217 -2.97 -8.75 9.81
CA ALA A 217 -2.67 -10.11 9.39
C ALA A 217 -1.54 -10.15 8.39
N GLY A 218 -0.66 -11.15 8.51
CA GLY A 218 0.41 -11.36 7.56
C GLY A 218 1.17 -12.66 7.81
N ASP A 219 2.18 -12.87 6.98
CA ASP A 219 2.99 -14.09 6.94
C ASP A 219 4.41 -13.77 6.48
N ASP A 220 5.38 -13.82 7.39
CA ASP A 220 6.76 -13.44 7.10
C ASP A 220 7.47 -14.43 6.16
N ASP A 221 7.07 -15.71 6.15
CA ASP A 221 7.60 -16.71 5.21
C ASP A 221 7.17 -16.42 3.76
N GLN A 222 6.13 -15.59 3.56
CA GLN A 222 5.64 -15.16 2.24
C GLN A 222 6.11 -13.77 1.82
N ALA A 223 7.00 -13.12 2.58
CA ALA A 223 7.39 -11.74 2.35
C ALA A 223 8.37 -11.56 1.15
N ILE A 224 7.87 -11.81 -0.05
CA ILE A 224 8.65 -11.80 -1.31
C ILE A 224 8.81 -10.40 -1.91
N PHE A 225 8.10 -9.38 -1.41
CA PHE A 225 8.13 -8.02 -1.93
C PHE A 225 9.18 -7.10 -1.27
N SER A 226 10.15 -7.66 -0.56
CA SER A 226 11.26 -6.88 0.04
C SER A 226 12.04 -6.06 -1.00
N TRP A 227 12.23 -6.60 -2.21
CA TRP A 227 12.87 -5.88 -3.33
C TRP A 227 12.03 -4.70 -3.84
N ALA A 228 10.72 -4.72 -3.62
CA ALA A 228 9.77 -3.67 -3.97
C ALA A 228 9.50 -2.70 -2.80
N GLY A 229 10.26 -2.80 -1.69
CA GLY A 229 10.17 -1.89 -0.55
C GLY A 229 9.29 -2.35 0.61
N ALA A 230 8.87 -3.63 0.65
CA ALA A 230 8.21 -4.17 1.84
C ALA A 230 9.13 -4.13 3.07
N ASP A 231 8.59 -3.70 4.22
CA ASP A 231 9.31 -3.58 5.49
C ASP A 231 8.89 -4.69 6.47
N VAL A 232 9.31 -5.91 6.14
CA VAL A 232 9.01 -7.12 6.92
C VAL A 232 9.53 -7.00 8.36
N LYS A 233 10.65 -6.32 8.56
CA LYS A 233 11.19 -6.07 9.90
C LYS A 233 10.22 -5.23 10.73
N LYS A 234 9.60 -4.21 10.13
CA LYS A 234 8.57 -3.43 10.81
C LYS A 234 7.33 -4.26 11.13
N PHE A 235 6.88 -5.13 10.22
CA PHE A 235 5.78 -6.08 10.48
C PHE A 235 6.07 -6.96 11.71
N LEU A 236 7.25 -7.58 11.78
CA LEU A 236 7.63 -8.48 12.87
C LEU A 236 7.76 -7.78 14.24
N ASN A 237 8.07 -6.48 14.23
CA ASN A 237 8.27 -5.66 15.42
C ASN A 237 7.02 -4.84 15.82
N LEU A 238 5.86 -5.10 15.23
CA LEU A 238 4.62 -4.46 15.64
C LEU A 238 4.25 -4.83 17.09
N ASN A 239 3.70 -3.85 17.82
CA ASN A 239 3.21 -4.02 19.18
C ASN A 239 1.71 -4.35 19.18
N GLY A 240 1.33 -5.47 19.80
CA GLY A 240 -0.05 -5.93 19.91
C GLY A 240 -0.13 -7.33 20.48
N SER A 241 -1.34 -7.81 20.79
CA SER A 241 -1.56 -9.22 21.12
C SER A 241 -1.31 -10.07 19.88
N LYS A 242 -0.57 -11.17 20.01
CA LYS A 242 -0.23 -12.04 18.88
C LYS A 242 -1.12 -13.28 18.87
N ARG A 243 -1.66 -13.62 17.71
CA ARG A 243 -2.41 -14.86 17.44
C ARG A 243 -1.77 -15.57 16.26
N VAL A 244 -1.41 -16.83 16.44
CA VAL A 244 -0.93 -17.70 15.35
C VAL A 244 -2.07 -18.62 14.96
N LEU A 245 -2.42 -18.64 13.67
CA LEU A 245 -3.44 -19.55 13.15
C LEU A 245 -2.86 -20.97 13.06
N PRO A 246 -3.62 -22.00 13.47
CA PRO A 246 -3.16 -23.38 13.35
C PRO A 246 -2.99 -23.77 11.88
N MET A 247 -2.02 -24.65 11.60
CA MET A 247 -1.98 -25.35 10.32
C MET A 247 -3.18 -26.29 10.24
N SER A 248 -3.92 -26.21 9.13
CA SER A 248 -5.04 -27.08 8.79
C SER A 248 -4.60 -28.50 8.49
#